data_AF-A0A4V2LQS7-F1
#
_entry.id   AF-A0A4V2LQS7-F1
#
_cell.length_a   1.000
_cell.length_b   1.000
_cell.length_c   1.000
_cell.angle_alpha   90.00
_cell.angle_beta   90.00
_cell.angle_gamma   90.00
#
_symmetry.space_group_name_H-M   'P 1'
#
loop_
_entity.id
_entity.type
_entity.pdbx_description
1 polymer ?
#
loop_
_entity_poly.entity_id
_entity_poly.type
_entity_poly.pdbx_seq_one_letter_code
_entity_poly.pdbx_strand_id
1 'polypeptide(L)'
;MLQNSQELMKNNTQQLIKNTVPTFTNKHEVQMLGSDGRIKTLKEFYPFYLSQHANPTCRRLHFVGTTCVIGIAATAAMTKNTKLLWALPVVGYGFAWIGHFFFEHNQPATFKQPFFSLICDFKMYKDILVGRVDC
;
A
#
# COMPACT_ATOMS: atom_id res chain seq x y z
N MET A 1 28.43 -46.17 -10.71
CA MET A 1 28.17 -45.28 -11.87
C MET A 1 26.71 -44.85 -12.04
N LEU A 2 25.73 -45.47 -11.36
CA LEU A 2 24.29 -45.14 -11.52
C LEU A 2 23.78 -43.94 -10.70
N GLN A 3 24.48 -43.53 -9.63
CA GLN A 3 24.08 -42.39 -8.79
C GLN A 3 24.10 -41.05 -9.57
N ASN A 4 25.11 -40.86 -10.42
CA ASN A 4 25.37 -39.60 -11.13
C ASN A 4 24.31 -39.33 -12.22
N SER A 5 23.79 -40.39 -12.83
CA SER A 5 22.73 -40.29 -13.86
C SER A 5 21.38 -39.91 -13.26
N GLN A 6 21.05 -40.41 -12.06
CA GLN A 6 19.80 -40.04 -11.37
C GLN A 6 19.81 -38.58 -10.91
N GLU A 7 20.97 -38.09 -10.48
CA GLU A 7 21.17 -36.70 -10.09
C GLU A 7 21.12 -35.75 -11.30
N LEU A 8 21.74 -36.14 -12.42
CA LEU A 8 21.65 -35.41 -13.68
C LEU A 8 20.20 -35.33 -14.21
N MET A 9 19.46 -36.43 -14.12
CA MET A 9 18.05 -36.47 -14.51
C MET A 9 17.20 -35.57 -13.61
N LYS A 10 17.39 -35.61 -12.28
CA LYS A 10 16.69 -34.70 -11.34
C LYS A 10 16.99 -33.23 -11.63
N ASN A 11 18.24 -32.89 -11.92
CA ASN A 11 18.64 -31.51 -12.21
C ASN A 11 18.06 -31.01 -13.53
N ASN A 12 18.04 -31.86 -14.56
CA ASN A 12 17.44 -31.53 -15.85
C ASN A 12 15.92 -31.43 -15.76
N THR A 13 15.26 -32.31 -15.00
CA THR A 13 13.81 -32.22 -14.75
C THR A 13 13.45 -30.93 -13.99
N GLN A 14 14.25 -30.52 -13.00
CA GLN A 14 14.04 -29.26 -12.29
C GLN A 14 14.26 -28.04 -13.19
N GLN A 15 15.23 -28.09 -14.11
CA GLN A 15 15.43 -27.04 -15.11
C GLN A 15 14.27 -26.98 -16.12
N LEU A 16 13.75 -28.13 -16.55
CA LEU A 16 12.59 -28.20 -17.43
C LEU A 16 11.33 -27.66 -16.74
N ILE A 17 11.07 -28.00 -15.47
CA ILE A 17 9.92 -27.46 -14.73
C ILE A 17 10.02 -25.93 -14.59
N LYS A 18 11.20 -25.36 -14.33
CA LYS A 18 11.40 -23.90 -14.29
C LYS A 18 11.13 -23.22 -15.63
N ASN A 19 11.39 -23.90 -16.74
CA ASN A 19 11.30 -23.34 -18.09
C ASN A 19 9.96 -23.67 -18.79
N THR A 20 9.22 -24.67 -18.32
CA THR A 20 7.99 -25.19 -18.93
C THR A 20 6.73 -24.85 -18.15
N VAL A 21 6.83 -24.33 -16.92
CA VAL A 21 5.69 -23.65 -16.29
C VAL A 21 5.61 -22.26 -16.92
N PRO A 22 4.74 -22.00 -17.93
CA PRO A 22 4.36 -20.64 -18.21
C PRO A 22 3.81 -20.14 -16.88
N THR A 23 4.45 -19.12 -16.31
CA THR A 23 3.89 -18.45 -15.16
C THR A 23 2.59 -17.86 -15.69
N PHE A 24 1.48 -18.60 -15.54
CA PHE A 24 0.11 -18.16 -15.84
C PHE A 24 -0.26 -17.17 -14.75
N THR A 25 0.52 -16.12 -14.74
CA THR A 25 0.30 -14.97 -13.93
C THR A 25 -0.69 -14.20 -14.73
N ASN A 26 -1.89 -14.20 -14.20
CA ASN A 26 -2.87 -13.19 -14.51
C ASN A 26 -2.11 -11.86 -14.66
N LYS A 27 -2.30 -11.11 -15.75
CA LYS A 27 -1.54 -9.87 -16.05
C LYS A 27 -1.56 -8.86 -14.88
N HIS A 28 -2.47 -9.05 -13.93
CA HIS A 28 -2.61 -8.30 -12.69
C HIS A 28 -1.67 -8.73 -11.54
N GLU A 29 -1.02 -9.90 -11.60
CA GLU A 29 -0.20 -10.47 -10.53
C GLU A 29 1.31 -10.26 -10.76
N VAL A 30 1.77 -10.15 -12.02
CA VAL A 30 3.21 -10.08 -12.37
C VAL A 30 3.89 -8.78 -11.95
N GLN A 31 3.15 -7.68 -11.88
CA GLN A 31 3.79 -6.36 -11.75
C GLN A 31 4.20 -6.02 -10.31
N MET A 32 3.78 -6.81 -9.31
CA MET A 32 3.78 -6.39 -7.92
C MET A 32 4.97 -6.86 -7.08
N LEU A 33 5.83 -7.71 -7.62
CA LEU A 33 6.92 -8.29 -6.84
C LEU A 33 8.27 -7.97 -7.47
N GLY A 34 8.92 -6.92 -6.95
CA GLY A 34 10.37 -6.92 -6.93
C GLY A 34 10.87 -8.23 -6.30
N SER A 35 12.09 -8.65 -6.63
CA SER A 35 12.74 -9.85 -6.06
C SER A 35 12.79 -9.89 -4.52
N ASP A 36 12.39 -8.82 -3.85
CA ASP A 36 12.31 -8.60 -2.41
C ASP A 36 10.87 -8.52 -1.85
N GLY A 37 9.82 -8.78 -2.64
CA GLY A 37 8.43 -8.73 -2.14
C GLY A 37 7.79 -7.34 -2.10
N ARG A 38 8.50 -6.29 -2.57
CA ARG A 38 8.05 -4.90 -2.44
C ARG A 38 7.64 -4.29 -3.78
N ILE A 39 6.64 -3.41 -3.73
CA ILE A 39 6.20 -2.63 -4.89
C ILE A 39 7.17 -1.47 -5.07
N LYS A 40 7.83 -1.41 -6.25
CA LYS A 40 8.94 -0.49 -6.49
C LYS A 40 8.49 0.89 -6.95
N THR A 41 7.28 1.02 -7.48
CA THR A 41 6.78 2.31 -8.00
C THR A 41 5.47 2.74 -7.35
N LEU A 42 5.29 4.05 -7.18
CA LEU A 42 4.03 4.61 -6.68
C LEU A 42 2.86 4.30 -7.61
N LYS A 43 3.11 4.20 -8.92
CA LYS A 43 2.11 3.89 -9.96
C LYS A 43 1.52 2.49 -9.78
N GLU A 44 2.34 1.52 -9.40
CA GLU A 44 1.92 0.14 -9.08
C GLU A 44 1.32 0.05 -7.67
N PHE A 45 1.83 0.86 -6.73
CA PHE A 45 1.37 0.83 -5.34
C PHE A 45 -0.04 1.43 -5.19
N TYR A 46 -0.38 2.45 -5.97
CA TYR A 46 -1.66 3.15 -5.81
C TYR A 46 -2.91 2.27 -6.06
N PRO A 47 -2.99 1.44 -7.12
CA PRO A 47 -4.09 0.49 -7.28
C PRO A 47 -4.20 -0.52 -6.12
N PHE A 48 -3.08 -1.02 -5.62
CA PHE A 48 -3.07 -1.88 -4.42
C PHE A 48 -3.53 -1.13 -3.18
N TYR A 49 -3.07 0.11 -3.00
CA TYR A 49 -3.49 0.95 -1.90
C TYR A 49 -5.00 1.19 -1.92
N LEU A 50 -5.58 1.51 -3.09
CA LEU A 50 -7.04 1.69 -3.22
C LEU A 50 -7.81 0.39 -2.96
N SER A 51 -7.27 -0.77 -3.32
CA SER A 51 -7.91 -2.05 -2.99
C SER A 51 -7.90 -2.36 -1.48
N GLN A 52 -6.99 -1.77 -0.71
CA GLN A 52 -6.98 -1.81 0.75
C GLN A 52 -7.93 -0.78 1.40
N HIS A 53 -8.62 0.02 0.59
CA HIS A 53 -9.60 1.02 1.04
C HIS A 53 -10.88 0.87 0.22
N ALA A 54 -11.40 -0.36 0.10
CA ALA A 54 -12.58 -0.63 -0.70
C ALA A 54 -13.86 -0.08 -0.03
N ASN A 55 -13.88 0.00 1.31
CA ASN A 55 -15.01 0.54 2.04
C ASN A 55 -15.07 2.10 1.93
N PRO A 56 -16.20 2.67 1.46
CA PRO A 56 -16.41 4.12 1.39
C PRO A 56 -16.18 4.82 2.75
N THR A 57 -16.65 4.22 3.84
CA THR A 57 -16.47 4.78 5.19
C THR A 57 -15.00 4.83 5.61
N CYS A 58 -14.22 3.82 5.22
CA CYS A 58 -12.77 3.82 5.43
C CYS A 58 -12.12 5.00 4.69
N ARG A 59 -12.47 5.21 3.41
CA ARG A 59 -11.98 6.35 2.62
C ARG A 59 -12.38 7.71 3.20
N ARG A 60 -13.61 7.84 3.70
CA ARG A 60 -14.08 9.07 4.39
C ARG A 60 -13.30 9.35 5.66
N LEU A 61 -13.04 8.34 6.48
CA LEU A 61 -12.24 8.51 7.69
C LEU A 61 -10.82 8.96 7.37
N HIS A 62 -10.20 8.36 6.35
CA HIS A 62 -8.92 8.83 5.83
C HIS A 62 -8.99 10.28 5.34
N PHE A 63 -10.01 10.63 4.56
CA PHE A 63 -10.21 11.99 4.07
C PHE A 63 -10.34 13.01 5.22
N VAL A 64 -11.16 12.71 6.23
CA VAL A 64 -11.32 13.54 7.43
C VAL A 64 -10.00 13.65 8.19
N GLY A 65 -9.29 12.53 8.40
CA GLY A 65 -7.98 12.49 9.04
C GLY A 65 -6.96 13.37 8.34
N THR A 66 -6.82 13.23 7.01
CA THR A 66 -5.93 14.06 6.19
C THR A 66 -6.32 15.54 6.25
N THR A 67 -7.62 15.86 6.23
CA THR A 67 -8.11 17.25 6.38
C THR A 67 -7.69 17.85 7.71
N CYS A 68 -7.86 17.11 8.82
CA CYS A 68 -7.45 17.56 10.14
C CYS A 68 -5.92 17.74 10.23
N VAL A 69 -5.14 16.82 9.66
CA VAL A 69 -3.67 16.93 9.59
C VAL A 69 -3.25 18.21 8.84
N ILE A 70 -3.87 18.50 7.69
CA ILE A 70 -3.62 19.74 6.93
C ILE A 70 -4.01 20.98 7.76
N GLY A 71 -5.17 20.96 8.43
CA GLY A 71 -5.63 22.06 9.28
C GLY A 71 -4.69 22.34 10.47
N ILE A 72 -4.21 21.29 11.13
CA ILE A 72 -3.22 21.40 12.23
C ILE A 72 -1.90 21.94 11.70
N ALA A 73 -1.41 21.43 10.57
CA ALA A 73 -0.17 21.91 9.96
C ALA A 73 -0.25 23.39 9.56
N ALA A 74 -1.37 23.81 8.95
CA ALA A 74 -1.63 25.21 8.62
C ALA A 74 -1.68 26.09 9.88
N THR A 75 -2.37 25.64 10.92
CA THR A 75 -2.44 26.37 12.21
C THR A 75 -1.07 26.49 12.86
N ALA A 76 -0.28 25.41 12.86
CA ALA A 76 1.10 25.41 13.36
C ALA A 76 1.98 26.42 12.61
N ALA A 77 1.85 26.49 11.29
CA ALA A 77 2.59 27.44 10.46
C ALA A 77 2.18 28.90 10.74
N MET A 78 0.87 29.18 10.84
CA MET A 78 0.35 30.52 11.10
C MET A 78 0.70 31.03 12.51
N THR A 79 0.65 30.16 13.51
CA THR A 79 0.93 30.49 14.91
C THR A 79 2.41 30.36 15.29
N LYS A 80 3.24 29.82 14.39
CA LYS A 80 4.63 29.37 14.64
C LYS A 80 4.76 28.42 15.85
N ASN A 81 3.67 27.78 16.25
CA ASN A 81 3.64 26.88 17.38
C ASN A 81 3.94 25.45 16.92
N THR A 82 5.22 25.07 16.96
CA THR A 82 5.69 23.74 16.57
C THR A 82 5.13 22.62 17.45
N LYS A 83 4.60 22.93 18.65
CA LYS A 83 3.99 21.92 19.53
C LYS A 83 2.77 21.26 18.88
N LEU A 84 2.05 22.00 18.02
CA LEU A 84 0.91 21.46 17.28
C LEU A 84 1.30 20.33 16.32
N LEU A 85 2.56 20.28 15.87
CA LEU A 85 3.03 19.22 14.98
C LEU A 85 3.01 17.84 15.65
N TRP A 86 3.13 17.77 16.97
CA TRP A 86 3.00 16.51 17.72
C TRP A 86 1.60 15.90 17.63
N ALA A 87 0.57 16.71 17.34
CA ALA A 87 -0.79 16.21 17.14
C ALA A 87 -0.99 15.55 15.76
N LEU A 88 -0.14 15.84 14.77
CA LEU A 88 -0.26 15.30 13.41
C LEU A 88 -0.28 13.75 13.36
N PRO A 89 0.68 13.02 13.96
CA PRO A 89 0.63 11.57 13.94
C PRO A 89 -0.57 11.02 14.70
N VAL A 90 -0.92 11.60 15.85
CA VAL A 90 -2.06 11.13 16.67
C VAL A 90 -3.36 11.24 15.88
N VAL A 91 -3.60 12.38 15.26
CA VAL A 91 -4.81 12.65 14.49
C VAL A 91 -4.83 11.84 13.20
N GLY A 92 -3.73 11.85 12.44
CA GLY A 92 -3.64 11.09 11.19
C GLY A 92 -3.83 9.59 11.39
N TYR A 93 -3.08 8.99 12.32
CA TYR A 93 -3.19 7.55 12.60
C TYR A 93 -4.52 7.20 13.27
N GLY A 94 -5.04 8.04 14.15
CA GLY A 94 -6.31 7.79 14.84
C GLY A 94 -7.45 7.55 13.85
N PHE A 95 -7.68 8.47 12.91
CA PHE A 95 -8.75 8.33 11.93
C PHE A 95 -8.48 7.20 10.92
N ALA A 96 -7.24 7.05 10.44
CA ALA A 96 -6.87 5.99 9.50
C ALA A 96 -7.07 4.59 10.10
N TRP A 97 -6.65 4.39 11.35
CA TRP A 97 -6.78 3.11 12.05
C TRP A 97 -8.23 2.75 12.34
N ILE A 98 -9.09 3.72 12.67
CA ILE A 98 -10.52 3.46 12.84
C ILE A 98 -11.10 2.91 11.52
N GLY A 99 -10.73 3.49 10.37
CA GLY A 99 -11.13 3.00 9.06
C GLY A 99 -10.70 1.55 8.83
N HIS A 100 -9.41 1.28 9.02
CA HIS A 100 -8.83 -0.05 8.75
C HIS A 100 -9.33 -1.13 9.69
N PHE A 101 -9.40 -0.88 11.00
CA PHE A 101 -9.74 -1.92 11.97
C PHE A 101 -11.23 -2.16 12.12
N PHE A 102 -12.08 -1.13 11.99
CA PHE A 102 -13.53 -1.28 12.20
C PHE A 102 -14.33 -1.49 10.91
N PHE A 103 -13.86 -0.98 9.76
CA PHE A 103 -14.63 -1.04 8.51
C PHE A 103 -14.01 -1.99 7.50
N GLU A 104 -12.70 -1.89 7.29
CA GLU A 104 -12.00 -2.72 6.29
C GLU A 104 -11.54 -4.07 6.87
N HIS A 105 -11.35 -4.14 8.18
CA HIS A 105 -10.78 -5.28 8.91
C HIS A 105 -9.44 -5.77 8.32
N ASN A 106 -8.62 -4.84 7.82
CA ASN A 106 -7.31 -5.13 7.24
C ASN A 106 -6.18 -4.46 8.02
N GLN A 107 -4.95 -4.92 7.76
CA GLN A 107 -3.78 -4.28 8.31
C GLN A 107 -3.39 -3.07 7.44
N PRO A 108 -3.13 -1.89 8.04
CA PRO A 108 -2.67 -0.71 7.32
C PRO A 108 -1.47 -1.01 6.42
N ALA A 109 -1.55 -0.61 5.14
CA ALA A 109 -0.44 -0.74 4.20
C ALA A 109 0.82 0.03 4.66
N THR A 110 0.67 0.96 5.60
CA THR A 110 1.75 1.68 6.28
C THR A 110 2.82 0.75 6.86
N PHE A 111 2.44 -0.44 7.33
CA PHE A 111 3.40 -1.41 7.87
C PHE A 111 4.32 -2.02 6.80
N LYS A 112 3.90 -2.01 5.53
CA LYS A 112 4.70 -2.52 4.40
C LYS A 112 5.59 -1.42 3.83
N GLN A 113 5.00 -0.27 3.50
CA GLN A 113 5.69 0.86 2.88
C GLN A 113 5.15 2.18 3.43
N PRO A 114 5.69 2.71 4.53
CA PRO A 114 5.12 3.87 5.23
C PRO A 114 5.12 5.13 4.37
N PHE A 115 6.21 5.40 3.66
CA PHE A 115 6.31 6.59 2.80
C PHE A 115 5.37 6.52 1.59
N PHE A 116 5.24 5.35 0.95
CA PHE A 116 4.34 5.19 -0.19
C PHE A 116 2.88 5.29 0.26
N SER A 117 2.54 4.73 1.42
CA SER A 117 1.21 4.84 2.01
C SER A 117 0.84 6.29 2.29
N LEU A 118 1.74 7.06 2.91
CA LEU A 118 1.51 8.49 3.17
C LEU A 118 1.29 9.29 1.88
N ILE A 119 2.11 9.06 0.84
CA ILE A 119 1.94 9.73 -0.46
C ILE A 119 0.60 9.33 -1.09
N CYS A 120 0.20 8.06 -0.95
CA CYS A 120 -1.08 7.56 -1.44
C CYS A 120 -2.28 8.12 -0.67
N ASP A 121 -2.16 8.39 0.64
CA ASP A 121 -3.22 9.09 1.40
C ASP A 121 -3.49 10.47 0.79
N PHE A 122 -2.44 11.27 0.55
CA PHE A 122 -2.60 12.59 -0.09
C PHE A 122 -3.10 12.48 -1.53
N LYS A 123 -2.66 11.46 -2.26
CA LYS A 123 -3.13 11.21 -3.62
C LYS A 123 -4.61 10.83 -3.65
N MET A 124 -5.06 9.95 -2.76
CA MET A 124 -6.46 9.58 -2.59
C MET A 124 -7.28 10.79 -2.17
N TYR A 125 -6.81 11.59 -1.21
CA TYR A 125 -7.44 12.84 -0.79
C TYR A 125 -7.69 13.78 -1.98
N LYS A 126 -6.67 14.00 -2.82
CA LYS A 126 -6.82 14.80 -4.05
C LYS A 126 -7.79 14.15 -5.04
N ASP A 127 -7.68 12.85 -5.28
CA ASP A 127 -8.52 12.15 -6.24
C ASP A 127 -10.01 12.15 -5.78
N ILE A 128 -10.30 12.15 -4.47
CA ILE A 128 -11.64 12.39 -3.91
C ILE A 128 -12.10 13.83 -4.18
N LEU A 129 -11.26 14.85 -3.92
CA LEU A 129 -11.61 16.26 -4.18
C LEU A 129 -11.95 16.54 -5.64
N VAL A 130 -11.29 15.84 -6.57
CA VAL A 130 -11.48 16.01 -8.03
C VAL A 130 -12.58 15.06 -8.56
N GLY A 131 -13.21 14.24 -7.71
CA GLY A 131 -14.27 13.32 -8.10
C GLY A 131 -13.80 12.13 -8.94
N ARG A 132 -12.54 11.73 -8.84
CA ARG A 132 -11.97 10.54 -9.50
C ARG A 132 -12.15 9.26 -8.69
N VAL A 133 -12.31 9.40 -7.38
CA VAL A 133 -12.52 8.31 -6.43
C VAL A 133 -13.70 8.67 -5.55
N ASP A 134 -14.69 7.79 -5.49
CA ASP A 134 -15.87 8.00 -4.64
C ASP A 134 -15.54 7.77 -3.18
N CYS A 135 -16.11 8.59 -2.31
CA CYS A 135 -16.00 8.47 -0.86
C CYS A 135 -17.26 7.88 -0.22
#